data_AF-A0A538HSW0-F1
#
_entry.id   AF-A0A538HSW0-F1
#
_cell.length_a   1.000
_cell.length_b   1.000
_cell.length_c   1.000
_cell.angle_alpha   90.00
_cell.angle_beta   90.00
_cell.angle_gamma   90.00
#
_symmetry.space_group_name_H-M   'P 1'
#
loop_
_entity.id
_entity.type
_entity.pdbx_description
1 polymer ?
#
loop_
_entity_poly.entity_id
_entity_poly.type
_entity_poly.pdbx_seq_one_letter_code
_entity_poly.pdbx_strand_id
1 'polypeptide(L)'
;MRAIEVFADSARGDSYAAVRLLVEGERIVAAETPGMSRDLVGLTLIEAAAVPGETLAADALANALAQVFRAPPSDGRVAVAMSGGVDSAVALLRALPDAIGITLRLWLDPYGPAADRVCCSPDAVIAARETCHALGAPHITLDLREEFRAAVVSPFVEGYAAGLTPNPCTRCNGSFRFDALLAAAGRAGAAGLWTGHYARIVERDGHRLVARGLDPGKDQSYMLATVDPDLLERVAFPLGGQDKAATRAEAEAAGLDVAGRAESQEACFLAGGDYRTFLERQGVAPRPGAILDQGGRELGRHDGAWRFTPGQRRGLRVVGTEPLYALRVDSAANTVVVGPRPALACTRIEVEGTIHVPVEHAHAKLRYRSEPVPASVRPTDDGFELELDEPAFGVAPGQVAALYDADAIVGSGVIAAAG
;
A
#
# COMPACT_ATOMS: atom_id res chain seq x y z
N MET A 1 38.30 7.29 -7.51
CA MET A 1 37.11 6.43 -7.30
C MET A 1 37.17 5.31 -8.33
N ARG A 2 36.65 4.12 -8.02
CA ARG A 2 36.55 3.04 -9.01
C ARG A 2 35.36 3.33 -9.92
N ALA A 3 35.55 3.32 -11.23
CA ALA A 3 34.45 3.41 -12.19
C ALA A 3 33.57 2.15 -12.08
N ILE A 4 32.25 2.35 -12.12
CA ILE A 4 31.25 1.28 -12.11
C ILE A 4 30.59 1.28 -13.48
N GLU A 5 30.65 0.15 -14.15
CA GLU A 5 29.92 -0.08 -15.38
C GLU A 5 28.55 -0.67 -15.03
N VAL A 6 27.48 -0.06 -15.55
CA VAL A 6 26.11 -0.56 -15.41
C VAL A 6 25.50 -0.76 -16.78
N PHE A 7 24.72 -1.83 -16.88
CA PHE A 7 23.96 -2.19 -18.06
C PHE A 7 22.54 -2.52 -17.64
N ALA A 8 21.56 -2.07 -18.42
CA ALA A 8 20.18 -2.49 -18.28
C ALA A 8 19.44 -2.37 -19.60
N ASP A 9 18.34 -3.09 -19.71
CA ASP A 9 17.46 -3.10 -20.85
C ASP A 9 15.99 -2.88 -20.44
N SER A 10 15.15 -2.67 -21.45
CA SER A 10 13.70 -2.72 -21.35
C SER A 10 13.13 -3.22 -22.66
N ALA A 11 12.09 -4.05 -22.60
CA ALA A 11 11.48 -4.66 -23.76
C ALA A 11 9.96 -4.69 -23.64
N ARG A 12 9.28 -4.53 -24.79
CA ARG A 12 7.82 -4.67 -24.92
C ARG A 12 7.51 -5.31 -26.27
N GLY A 13 7.03 -6.55 -26.25
CA GLY A 13 6.87 -7.34 -27.48
C GLY A 13 8.22 -7.55 -28.17
N ASP A 14 8.28 -7.28 -29.47
CA ASP A 14 9.51 -7.41 -30.27
C ASP A 14 10.42 -6.17 -30.21
N SER A 15 10.00 -5.11 -29.50
CA SER A 15 10.78 -3.89 -29.32
C SER A 15 11.61 -3.96 -28.05
N TYR A 16 12.87 -3.53 -28.12
CA TYR A 16 13.77 -3.43 -26.98
C TYR A 16 14.64 -2.17 -27.07
N ALA A 17 15.10 -1.71 -25.91
CA ALA A 17 16.15 -0.71 -25.78
C ALA A 17 17.13 -1.16 -24.69
N ALA A 18 18.40 -0.76 -24.84
CA ALA A 18 19.44 -1.05 -23.88
C ALA A 18 20.26 0.21 -23.59
N VAL A 19 20.69 0.32 -22.35
CA VAL A 19 21.51 1.43 -21.86
C VAL A 19 22.75 0.85 -21.20
N ARG A 20 23.91 1.42 -21.53
CA ARG A 20 25.17 1.14 -20.87
C ARG A 20 25.78 2.45 -20.38
N LEU A 21 26.14 2.51 -19.09
CA LEU A 21 26.78 3.67 -18.49
C LEU A 21 28.08 3.26 -17.81
N LEU A 22 29.10 4.11 -17.91
CA LEU A 22 30.26 4.08 -17.04
C LEU A 22 30.14 5.26 -16.08
N VAL A 23 30.09 4.98 -14.78
CA VAL A 23 29.85 5.96 -13.73
C VAL A 23 31.08 6.08 -12.82
N GLU A 24 31.58 7.30 -12.65
CA GLU A 24 32.62 7.62 -11.67
C GLU A 24 32.04 8.55 -10.60
N GLY A 25 31.85 8.00 -9.41
CA GLY A 25 31.15 8.68 -8.33
C GLY A 25 29.71 8.99 -8.70
N GLU A 26 29.38 10.27 -8.82
CA GLU A 26 28.02 10.71 -9.11
C GLU A 26 27.83 11.11 -10.59
N ARG A 27 28.87 10.97 -11.42
CA ARG A 27 28.86 11.42 -12.83
C ARG A 27 29.01 10.27 -13.81
N ILE A 28 28.32 10.42 -14.94
CA ILE A 28 28.43 9.53 -16.09
C ILE A 28 29.64 9.97 -16.92
N VAL A 29 30.63 9.08 -17.08
CA VAL A 29 31.87 9.36 -17.84
C VAL A 29 31.86 8.74 -19.24
N ALA A 30 31.00 7.73 -19.48
CA ALA A 30 30.69 7.22 -20.81
C ALA A 30 29.24 6.70 -20.84
N ALA A 31 28.55 6.83 -21.97
CA ALA A 31 27.17 6.39 -22.12
C ALA A 31 26.89 5.86 -23.55
N GLU A 32 26.18 4.75 -23.63
CA GLU A 32 25.52 4.26 -24.84
C GLU A 32 24.01 4.24 -24.56
N THR A 33 23.31 5.28 -24.99
CA THR A 33 21.90 5.53 -24.60
C THR A 33 21.03 5.91 -25.81
N PRO A 34 20.83 5.00 -26.78
CA PRO A 34 19.98 5.26 -27.94
C PRO A 34 18.55 5.55 -27.51
N GLY A 35 17.89 6.50 -28.19
CA GLY A 35 16.51 6.90 -27.91
C GLY A 35 16.35 7.93 -26.77
N MET A 36 17.44 8.33 -26.09
CA MET A 36 17.40 9.47 -25.15
C MET A 36 17.41 10.80 -25.90
N SER A 37 16.76 11.82 -25.33
CA SER A 37 16.64 13.16 -25.97
C SER A 37 17.94 13.96 -26.04
N ARG A 38 18.96 13.59 -25.26
CA ARG A 38 20.30 14.20 -25.26
C ARG A 38 21.36 13.23 -24.75
N ASP A 39 22.63 13.58 -24.99
CA ASP A 39 23.77 12.90 -24.40
C ASP A 39 23.78 13.04 -22.87
N LEU A 40 24.15 11.94 -22.20
CA LEU A 40 24.23 11.82 -20.74
C LEU A 40 25.66 11.95 -20.21
N VAL A 41 26.68 11.92 -21.07
CA VAL A 41 28.07 12.07 -20.64
C VAL A 41 28.27 13.42 -19.94
N GLY A 42 28.93 13.38 -18.78
CA GLY A 42 29.18 14.54 -17.93
C GLY A 42 28.05 14.86 -16.95
N LEU A 43 26.83 14.35 -17.16
CA LEU A 43 25.71 14.57 -16.23
C LEU A 43 25.93 13.81 -14.92
N THR A 44 25.39 14.37 -13.85
CA THR A 44 25.19 13.63 -12.60
C THR A 44 24.05 12.62 -12.74
N LEU A 45 23.97 11.63 -11.86
CA LEU A 45 22.89 10.63 -11.88
C LEU A 45 21.49 11.26 -11.72
N ILE A 46 21.36 12.32 -10.92
CA ILE A 46 20.09 13.04 -10.75
C ILE A 46 19.73 13.89 -11.97
N GLU A 47 20.71 14.53 -12.62
CA GLU A 47 20.48 15.24 -13.89
C GLU A 47 20.07 14.26 -14.99
N ALA A 48 20.73 13.09 -15.07
CA ALA A 48 20.38 12.03 -16.02
C ALA A 48 18.97 11.48 -15.80
N ALA A 49 18.52 11.37 -14.54
CA ALA A 49 17.18 10.93 -14.18
C ALA A 49 16.06 11.89 -14.64
N ALA A 50 16.39 13.15 -14.95
CA ALA A 50 15.46 14.14 -15.50
C ALA A 50 15.44 14.16 -17.04
N VAL A 51 16.30 13.40 -17.71
CA VAL A 51 16.39 13.40 -19.17
C VAL A 51 15.26 12.54 -19.75
N PRO A 52 14.36 13.10 -20.59
CA PRO A 52 13.34 12.31 -21.26
C PRO A 52 13.93 11.55 -22.46
N GLY A 53 13.20 10.56 -22.94
CA GLY A 53 13.54 9.78 -24.11
C GLY A 53 12.35 8.97 -24.59
N GLU A 54 12.57 8.18 -25.63
CA GLU A 54 11.61 7.14 -26.05
C GLU A 54 11.29 6.21 -24.87
N THR A 55 10.04 5.74 -24.77
CA THR A 55 9.53 5.06 -23.57
C THR A 55 10.41 3.88 -23.11
N LEU A 56 10.88 3.03 -24.03
CA LEU A 56 11.74 1.89 -23.70
C LEU A 56 13.17 2.33 -23.33
N ALA A 57 13.72 3.34 -24.00
CA ALA A 57 15.04 3.89 -23.70
C ALA A 57 15.07 4.52 -22.30
N ALA A 58 14.05 5.33 -21.97
CA ALA A 58 13.89 5.92 -20.65
C ALA A 58 13.70 4.86 -19.55
N ASP A 59 13.02 3.75 -19.86
CA ASP A 59 12.86 2.64 -18.92
C ASP A 59 14.16 1.86 -18.69
N ALA A 60 14.92 1.58 -19.76
CA ALA A 60 16.24 0.97 -19.68
C ALA A 60 17.20 1.88 -18.87
N LEU A 61 17.17 3.20 -19.09
CA LEU A 61 17.93 4.15 -18.31
C LEU A 61 17.53 4.12 -16.82
N ALA A 62 16.23 4.11 -16.52
CA ALA A 62 15.75 4.03 -15.13
C ALA A 62 16.23 2.74 -14.44
N ASN A 63 16.20 1.60 -15.14
CA ASN A 63 16.71 0.32 -14.65
C ASN A 63 18.25 0.35 -14.42
N ALA A 64 19.01 1.03 -15.29
CA ALA A 64 20.46 1.20 -15.13
C ALA A 64 20.78 2.10 -13.93
N LEU A 65 20.09 3.25 -13.82
CA LEU A 65 20.27 4.19 -12.73
C LEU A 65 19.93 3.54 -11.37
N ALA A 66 18.86 2.75 -11.28
CA ALA A 66 18.44 2.10 -10.04
C ALA A 66 19.56 1.29 -9.33
N GLN A 67 20.52 0.77 -10.10
CA GLN A 67 21.64 -0.03 -9.58
C GLN A 67 22.70 0.82 -8.86
N VAL A 68 22.85 2.09 -9.24
CA VAL A 68 23.94 2.97 -8.76
C VAL A 68 23.47 4.32 -8.24
N PHE A 69 22.17 4.61 -8.28
CA PHE A 69 21.63 5.93 -7.99
C PHE A 69 22.01 6.42 -6.59
N ARG A 70 22.69 7.56 -6.57
CA ARG A 70 22.97 8.40 -5.41
C ARG A 70 23.00 9.84 -5.88
N ALA A 71 22.57 10.74 -5.00
CA ALA A 71 22.68 12.18 -5.19
C ALA A 71 23.14 12.83 -3.87
N PRO A 72 23.84 13.96 -3.93
CA PRO A 72 24.29 14.64 -2.73
C PRO A 72 23.09 15.21 -1.97
N PRO A 73 23.16 15.30 -0.62
CA PRO A 73 22.10 15.90 0.17
C PRO A 73 21.76 17.33 -0.29
N SER A 74 20.46 17.65 -0.30
CA SER A 74 19.94 19.01 -0.47
C SER A 74 18.85 19.23 0.58
N ASP A 75 19.02 20.27 1.40
CA ASP A 75 18.08 20.61 2.47
C ASP A 75 16.67 20.93 1.95
N GLY A 76 16.56 21.40 0.70
CA GLY A 76 15.29 21.70 0.05
C GLY A 76 14.65 20.52 -0.69
N ARG A 77 15.37 19.41 -0.88
CA ARG A 77 14.91 18.36 -1.80
C ARG A 77 13.86 17.48 -1.18
N VAL A 78 12.75 17.33 -1.91
CA VAL A 78 11.64 16.45 -1.54
C VAL A 78 11.57 15.26 -2.48
N ALA A 79 11.62 14.06 -1.93
CA ALA A 79 11.25 12.86 -2.66
C ALA A 79 9.74 12.72 -2.68
N VAL A 80 9.14 12.42 -3.82
CA VAL A 80 7.69 12.25 -3.95
C VAL A 80 7.39 10.83 -4.41
N ALA A 81 6.56 10.11 -3.66
CA ALA A 81 6.14 8.77 -4.03
C ALA A 81 5.13 8.83 -5.19
N MET A 82 5.55 8.36 -6.37
CA MET A 82 4.79 8.46 -7.60
C MET A 82 4.10 7.13 -7.94
N SER A 83 2.76 7.16 -7.99
CA SER A 83 1.91 6.00 -8.34
C SER A 83 1.38 6.03 -9.78
N GLY A 84 1.68 7.10 -10.52
CA GLY A 84 1.13 7.33 -11.87
C GLY A 84 -0.33 7.80 -11.89
N GLY A 85 -0.88 8.15 -10.72
CA GLY A 85 -2.20 8.74 -10.55
C GLY A 85 -2.15 10.24 -10.25
N VAL A 86 -3.32 10.88 -10.34
CA VAL A 86 -3.51 12.33 -10.14
C VAL A 86 -3.00 12.82 -8.78
N ASP A 87 -3.18 12.04 -7.72
CA ASP A 87 -2.83 12.46 -6.35
C ASP A 87 -1.32 12.63 -6.18
N SER A 88 -0.53 11.66 -6.63
CA SER A 88 0.92 11.77 -6.60
C SER A 88 1.46 12.86 -7.54
N ALA A 89 0.76 13.11 -8.66
CA ALA A 89 1.16 14.16 -9.60
C ALA A 89 0.96 15.56 -9.01
N VAL A 90 -0.15 15.80 -8.31
CA VAL A 90 -0.37 17.07 -7.58
C VAL A 90 0.60 17.20 -6.40
N ALA A 91 0.87 16.11 -5.68
CA ALA A 91 1.91 16.13 -4.65
C ALA A 91 3.29 16.52 -5.21
N LEU A 92 3.64 16.02 -6.41
CA LEU A 92 4.87 16.39 -7.10
C LEU A 92 4.86 17.86 -7.52
N LEU A 93 3.78 18.31 -8.15
CA LEU A 93 3.61 19.70 -8.58
C LEU A 93 3.88 20.69 -7.43
N ARG A 94 3.37 20.39 -6.23
CA ARG A 94 3.56 21.22 -5.03
C ARG A 94 4.97 21.18 -4.44
N ALA A 95 5.74 20.12 -4.73
CA ALA A 95 7.09 19.94 -4.22
C ALA A 95 8.16 20.59 -5.13
N LEU A 96 7.79 20.99 -6.35
CA LEU A 96 8.69 21.67 -7.28
C LEU A 96 9.19 23.02 -6.74
N PRO A 97 10.38 23.50 -7.16
CA PRO A 97 11.25 22.89 -8.18
C PRO A 97 12.25 21.85 -7.66
N ASP A 98 12.49 21.75 -6.35
CA ASP A 98 13.48 20.80 -5.78
C ASP A 98 12.83 19.46 -5.40
N ALA A 99 12.23 18.80 -6.39
CA ALA A 99 11.55 17.51 -6.20
C ALA A 99 12.17 16.40 -7.04
N ILE A 100 12.09 15.16 -6.55
CA ILE A 100 12.39 13.95 -7.30
C ILE A 100 11.25 12.94 -7.15
N GLY A 101 10.76 12.43 -8.28
CA GLY A 101 9.79 11.34 -8.29
C GLY A 101 10.44 9.99 -8.00
N ILE A 102 9.83 9.19 -7.14
CA ILE A 102 10.25 7.81 -6.84
C ILE A 102 9.07 6.88 -7.05
N THR A 103 9.22 5.90 -7.94
CA THR A 103 8.22 4.84 -8.14
C THR A 103 8.77 3.49 -7.69
N LEU A 104 7.94 2.73 -6.98
CA LEU A 104 8.23 1.34 -6.67
C LEU A 104 7.55 0.44 -7.71
N ARG A 105 8.35 -0.31 -8.47
CA ARG A 105 7.87 -1.42 -9.30
C ARG A 105 7.69 -2.62 -8.37
N LEU A 106 6.43 -2.88 -8.01
CA LEU A 106 6.03 -3.96 -7.12
C LEU A 106 5.54 -5.18 -7.91
N TRP A 107 5.31 -6.28 -7.20
CA TRP A 107 4.92 -7.55 -7.79
C TRP A 107 3.55 -7.47 -8.51
N LEU A 108 3.49 -8.11 -9.67
CA LEU A 108 2.27 -8.40 -10.41
C LEU A 108 2.16 -9.91 -10.55
N ASP A 109 0.95 -10.44 -10.36
CA ASP A 109 0.70 -11.87 -10.47
C ASP A 109 1.01 -12.36 -11.89
N PRO A 110 2.03 -13.22 -12.10
CA PRO A 110 2.39 -13.70 -13.42
C PRO A 110 1.31 -14.62 -14.01
N TYR A 111 0.42 -15.16 -13.17
CA TYR A 111 -0.72 -15.98 -13.58
C TYR A 111 -2.03 -15.18 -13.56
N GLY A 112 -1.97 -13.90 -13.19
CA GLY A 112 -3.12 -13.03 -13.05
C GLY A 112 -3.59 -12.46 -14.40
N PRO A 113 -4.77 -11.82 -14.42
CA PRO A 113 -5.21 -11.06 -15.58
C PRO A 113 -4.20 -9.96 -15.91
N ALA A 114 -4.07 -9.61 -17.21
CA ALA A 114 -3.27 -8.47 -17.63
C ALA A 114 -3.81 -7.21 -16.94
N ALA A 115 -2.98 -6.64 -16.05
CA ALA A 115 -3.38 -5.59 -15.14
C ALA A 115 -2.77 -4.25 -15.60
N ASP A 116 -3.28 -3.72 -16.71
CA ASP A 116 -2.91 -2.40 -17.24
C ASP A 116 -3.13 -1.27 -16.20
N ARG A 117 -4.09 -1.45 -15.27
CA ARG A 117 -4.64 -0.38 -14.41
C ARG A 117 -4.31 -0.45 -12.91
N VAL A 118 -3.29 -1.18 -12.49
CA VAL A 118 -2.84 -1.21 -11.09
C VAL A 118 -1.82 -0.10 -10.83
N CYS A 119 -1.81 0.51 -9.64
CA CYS A 119 -0.85 1.56 -9.25
C CYS A 119 0.64 1.19 -9.34
N CYS A 120 0.96 -0.09 -9.56
CA CYS A 120 2.29 -0.65 -9.72
C CYS A 120 2.45 -1.40 -11.06
N SER A 121 1.52 -1.23 -12.00
CA SER A 121 1.63 -1.80 -13.35
C SER A 121 2.79 -1.13 -14.13
N PRO A 122 3.33 -1.77 -15.18
CA PRO A 122 4.33 -1.15 -16.04
C PRO A 122 3.84 0.19 -16.61
N ASP A 123 2.57 0.27 -17.02
CA ASP A 123 1.97 1.50 -17.54
C ASP A 123 1.81 2.59 -16.46
N ALA A 124 1.63 2.22 -15.18
CA ALA A 124 1.65 3.17 -14.06
C ALA A 124 3.05 3.72 -13.78
N VAL A 125 4.08 2.87 -13.87
CA VAL A 125 5.49 3.28 -13.74
C VAL A 125 5.89 4.24 -14.86
N ILE A 126 5.51 3.91 -16.11
CA ILE A 126 5.75 4.77 -17.27
C ILE A 126 5.07 6.12 -17.07
N ALA A 127 3.79 6.13 -16.73
CA ALA A 127 3.05 7.38 -16.54
C ALA A 127 3.59 8.24 -15.38
N ALA A 128 4.05 7.61 -14.30
CA ALA A 128 4.71 8.31 -13.21
C ALA A 128 5.98 9.02 -13.69
N ARG A 129 6.82 8.32 -14.47
CA ARG A 129 8.04 8.89 -15.06
C ARG A 129 7.73 10.03 -16.03
N GLU A 130 6.81 9.81 -16.96
CA GLU A 130 6.40 10.80 -17.96
C GLU A 130 5.83 12.06 -17.29
N THR A 131 5.04 11.89 -16.23
CA THR A 131 4.53 13.02 -15.42
C THR A 131 5.69 13.81 -14.80
N CYS A 132 6.70 13.14 -14.24
CA CYS A 132 7.86 13.81 -13.68
C CYS A 132 8.64 14.59 -14.76
N HIS A 133 8.92 13.95 -15.90
CA HIS A 133 9.67 14.55 -17.00
C HIS A 133 8.92 15.74 -17.62
N ALA A 134 7.60 15.64 -17.79
CA ALA A 134 6.76 16.74 -18.26
C ALA A 134 6.81 17.97 -17.32
N LEU A 135 6.96 17.72 -16.02
CA LEU A 135 7.13 18.75 -14.99
C LEU A 135 8.59 19.18 -14.76
N GLY A 136 9.54 18.63 -15.53
CA GLY A 136 10.97 18.92 -15.39
C GLY A 136 11.62 18.32 -14.14
N ALA A 137 10.98 17.36 -13.47
CA ALA A 137 11.51 16.68 -12.30
C ALA A 137 12.27 15.39 -12.67
N PRO A 138 13.39 15.08 -12.00
CA PRO A 138 14.01 13.76 -12.07
C PRO A 138 13.08 12.66 -11.57
N HIS A 139 13.24 11.45 -12.11
CA HIS A 139 12.49 10.28 -11.70
C HIS A 139 13.38 9.05 -11.59
N ILE A 140 13.17 8.24 -10.55
CA ILE A 140 13.79 6.92 -10.41
C ILE A 140 12.73 5.85 -10.15
N THR A 141 13.03 4.64 -10.63
CA THR A 141 12.23 3.44 -10.36
C THR A 141 13.05 2.47 -9.53
N LEU A 142 12.44 1.88 -8.50
CA LEU A 142 13.02 0.78 -7.73
C LEU A 142 12.24 -0.50 -8.03
N ASP A 143 12.93 -1.53 -8.51
CA ASP A 143 12.36 -2.87 -8.62
C ASP A 143 12.42 -3.57 -7.27
N LEU A 144 11.27 -3.81 -6.67
CA LEU A 144 11.13 -4.49 -5.38
C LEU A 144 10.12 -5.63 -5.46
N ARG A 145 10.01 -6.27 -6.64
CA ARG A 145 9.00 -7.31 -6.90
C ARG A 145 9.15 -8.51 -5.96
N GLU A 146 10.37 -9.02 -5.78
CA GLU A 146 10.62 -10.20 -4.94
C GLU A 146 10.47 -9.87 -3.45
N GLU A 147 10.97 -8.71 -3.03
CA GLU A 147 10.87 -8.23 -1.66
C GLU A 147 9.39 -7.98 -1.29
N PHE A 148 8.61 -7.37 -2.19
CA PHE A 148 7.18 -7.18 -1.99
C PHE A 148 6.43 -8.50 -1.93
N ARG A 149 6.78 -9.46 -2.79
CA ARG A 149 6.19 -10.81 -2.76
C ARG A 149 6.41 -11.45 -1.39
N ALA A 150 7.65 -11.45 -0.90
CA ALA A 150 7.99 -12.02 0.39
C ALA A 150 7.34 -11.28 1.57
N ALA A 151 7.33 -9.94 1.54
CA ALA A 151 6.87 -9.13 2.66
C ALA A 151 5.35 -8.97 2.75
N VAL A 152 4.63 -9.02 1.62
CA VAL A 152 3.20 -8.68 1.55
C VAL A 152 2.37 -9.81 0.96
N VAL A 153 2.80 -10.40 -0.16
CA VAL A 153 1.99 -11.39 -0.89
C VAL A 153 1.99 -12.76 -0.19
N SER A 154 3.16 -13.33 0.11
CA SER A 154 3.25 -14.64 0.79
C SER A 154 2.52 -14.63 2.13
N PRO A 155 2.68 -13.61 3.00
CA PRO A 155 1.97 -13.58 4.28
C PRO A 155 0.46 -13.39 4.13
N PHE A 156 0.00 -12.73 3.06
CA PHE A 156 -1.42 -12.68 2.73
C PHE A 156 -1.96 -14.07 2.39
N VAL A 157 -1.25 -14.83 1.55
CA VAL A 157 -1.61 -16.20 1.18
C VAL A 157 -1.60 -17.13 2.40
N GLU A 158 -0.53 -17.08 3.19
CA GLU A 158 -0.36 -17.87 4.41
C GLU A 158 -1.44 -17.55 5.46
N GLY A 159 -1.77 -16.28 5.66
CA GLY A 159 -2.80 -15.85 6.59
C GLY A 159 -4.18 -16.44 6.23
N TYR A 160 -4.57 -16.36 4.96
CA TYR A 160 -5.82 -16.99 4.50
C TYR A 160 -5.79 -18.52 4.62
N ALA A 161 -4.65 -19.15 4.31
CA ALA A 161 -4.49 -20.61 4.51
C ALA A 161 -4.63 -21.01 5.99
N ALA A 162 -4.22 -20.13 6.91
CA ALA A 162 -4.38 -20.30 8.36
C ALA A 162 -5.78 -19.90 8.89
N GLY A 163 -6.68 -19.38 8.05
CA GLY A 163 -8.04 -18.98 8.45
C GLY A 163 -8.15 -17.55 8.98
N LEU A 164 -7.09 -16.76 8.86
CA LEU A 164 -7.09 -15.32 9.14
C LEU A 164 -7.63 -14.54 7.94
N THR A 165 -7.92 -13.25 8.16
CA THR A 165 -8.28 -12.30 7.10
C THR A 165 -7.28 -11.14 7.11
N PRO A 166 -6.06 -11.31 6.56
CA PRO A 166 -5.01 -10.30 6.58
C PRO A 166 -5.39 -9.06 5.78
N ASN A 167 -4.98 -7.88 6.26
CA ASN A 167 -5.02 -6.64 5.49
C ASN A 167 -3.64 -6.35 4.84
N PRO A 168 -3.48 -6.53 3.52
CA PRO A 168 -2.19 -6.35 2.86
C PRO A 168 -1.77 -4.88 2.75
N CYS A 169 -2.72 -3.93 2.75
CA CYS A 169 -2.42 -2.52 2.55
C CYS A 169 -1.79 -1.89 3.80
N THR A 170 -2.35 -2.17 4.99
CA THR A 170 -1.77 -1.72 6.25
C THR A 170 -0.39 -2.34 6.46
N ARG A 171 -0.22 -3.64 6.15
CA ARG A 171 1.11 -4.28 6.19
C ARG A 171 2.09 -3.63 5.22
N CYS A 172 1.68 -3.42 3.97
CA CYS A 172 2.50 -2.75 2.96
C CYS A 172 2.94 -1.35 3.40
N ASN A 173 2.03 -0.54 3.94
CA ASN A 173 2.39 0.80 4.42
C ASN A 173 3.23 0.74 5.70
N GLY A 174 2.88 -0.14 6.65
CA GLY A 174 3.51 -0.19 7.97
C GLY A 174 4.94 -0.70 8.01
N SER A 175 5.31 -1.66 7.15
CA SER A 175 6.62 -2.33 7.28
C SER A 175 7.36 -2.59 5.95
N PHE A 176 6.94 -1.94 4.87
CA PHE A 176 7.58 -2.14 3.57
C PHE A 176 7.72 -0.87 2.74
N ARG A 177 6.59 -0.22 2.41
CA ARG A 177 6.53 0.88 1.45
C ARG A 177 7.24 2.11 1.98
N PHE A 178 6.93 2.54 3.21
CA PHE A 178 7.53 3.75 3.78
C PHE A 178 9.03 3.57 4.02
N ASP A 179 9.45 2.40 4.52
CA ASP A 179 10.87 2.08 4.67
C ASP A 179 11.63 2.14 3.35
N ALA A 180 11.09 1.48 2.31
CA ALA A 180 11.68 1.48 0.98
C ALA A 180 11.77 2.88 0.38
N LEU A 181 10.71 3.68 0.52
CA LEU A 181 10.65 5.06 0.01
C LEU A 181 11.57 6.00 0.79
N LEU A 182 11.66 5.89 2.11
CA LEU A 182 12.56 6.73 2.93
C LEU A 182 14.02 6.38 2.69
N ALA A 183 14.33 5.08 2.53
CA ALA A 183 15.65 4.65 2.10
C ALA A 183 15.99 5.21 0.71
N ALA A 184 15.05 5.20 -0.24
CA ALA A 184 15.21 5.79 -1.55
C ALA A 184 15.40 7.31 -1.52
N ALA A 185 14.60 8.01 -0.72
CA ALA A 185 14.70 9.45 -0.49
C ALA A 185 16.07 9.82 0.07
N GLY A 186 16.59 9.05 1.04
CA GLY A 186 17.94 9.22 1.56
C GLY A 186 19.02 9.05 0.49
N ARG A 187 18.90 8.04 -0.39
CA ARG A 187 19.81 7.87 -1.53
C ARG A 187 19.74 9.03 -2.53
N ALA A 188 18.57 9.62 -2.69
CA ALA A 188 18.36 10.78 -3.53
C ALA A 188 18.79 12.10 -2.87
N GLY A 189 19.34 12.06 -1.66
CA GLY A 189 19.73 13.26 -0.91
C GLY A 189 18.54 14.14 -0.53
N ALA A 190 17.32 13.58 -0.44
CA ALA A 190 16.12 14.31 -0.08
C ALA A 190 15.95 14.42 1.44
N ALA A 191 15.61 15.62 1.90
CA ALA A 191 15.33 15.91 3.30
C ALA A 191 14.04 15.22 3.79
N GLY A 192 13.04 15.13 2.92
CA GLY A 192 11.75 14.52 3.24
C GLY A 192 11.13 13.69 2.10
N LEU A 193 10.07 12.97 2.45
CA LEU A 193 9.25 12.14 1.58
C LEU A 193 7.80 12.64 1.60
N TRP A 194 7.26 12.97 0.43
CA TRP A 194 5.84 13.31 0.27
C TRP A 194 5.10 12.17 -0.42
N THR A 195 3.86 11.94 -0.02
CA THR A 195 2.98 10.96 -0.68
C THR A 195 1.61 11.59 -0.95
N GLY A 196 0.93 11.13 -2.00
CA GLY A 196 -0.43 11.60 -2.34
C GLY A 196 -1.54 11.06 -1.44
N HIS A 197 -1.26 10.69 -0.18
CA HIS A 197 -2.29 10.20 0.72
C HIS A 197 -3.16 11.32 1.28
N TYR A 198 -4.46 11.06 1.39
CA TYR A 198 -5.43 11.92 2.08
C TYR A 198 -5.46 11.59 3.58
N ALA A 199 -4.40 12.01 4.25
CA ALA A 199 -4.25 11.94 5.70
C ALA A 199 -3.50 13.18 6.17
N ARG A 200 -3.56 13.48 7.46
CA ARG A 200 -2.78 14.57 8.07
C ARG A 200 -1.75 14.01 9.03
N ILE A 201 -0.79 14.84 9.39
CA ILE A 201 0.11 14.57 10.50
C ILE A 201 -0.20 15.64 11.56
N VAL A 202 -0.42 15.19 12.79
CA VAL A 202 -0.70 16.07 13.94
C VAL A 202 0.24 15.72 15.07
N GLU A 203 0.54 16.68 15.94
CA GLU A 203 1.33 16.46 17.14
C GLU A 203 0.42 16.30 18.35
N ARG A 204 0.64 15.26 19.15
CA ARG A 204 -0.06 14.95 20.40
C ARG A 204 0.95 14.43 21.41
N ASP A 205 1.03 15.07 22.58
CA ASP A 205 1.94 14.70 23.67
C ASP A 205 3.40 14.46 23.25
N GLY A 206 3.88 15.25 22.28
CA GLY A 206 5.24 15.15 21.74
C GLY A 206 5.42 14.10 20.64
N HIS A 207 4.38 13.36 20.28
CA HIS A 207 4.38 12.38 19.19
C HIS A 207 3.73 12.95 17.94
N ARG A 208 4.36 12.73 16.78
CA ARG A 208 3.71 12.92 15.47
C ARG A 208 2.87 11.71 15.16
N LEU A 209 1.59 11.93 14.85
CA LEU A 209 0.63 10.87 14.59
C LEU A 209 -0.05 11.08 13.25
N VAL A 210 -0.46 9.98 12.62
CA VAL A 210 -1.36 10.03 11.47
C VAL A 210 -2.74 10.47 11.97
N ALA A 211 -3.34 11.44 11.29
CA ALA A 211 -4.71 11.88 11.52
C ALA A 211 -5.55 11.78 10.25
N ARG A 212 -6.87 11.80 10.43
CA ARG A 212 -7.85 11.75 9.34
C ARG A 212 -7.64 12.87 8.33
N GLY A 213 -7.76 12.54 7.05
CA GLY A 213 -7.87 13.54 5.99
C GLY A 213 -9.12 14.41 6.17
N LEU A 214 -9.11 15.64 5.67
CA LEU A 214 -10.28 16.53 5.74
C LEU A 214 -11.43 16.07 4.82
N ASP A 215 -11.15 15.26 3.81
CA ASP A 215 -12.15 14.62 2.95
C ASP A 215 -12.55 13.25 3.52
N PRO A 216 -13.75 13.11 4.11
CA PRO A 216 -14.17 11.84 4.71
C PRO A 216 -14.36 10.73 3.68
N GLY A 217 -14.66 11.07 2.42
CA GLY A 217 -14.82 10.11 1.33
C GLY A 217 -13.49 9.55 0.81
N LYS A 218 -12.38 10.20 1.17
CA LYS A 218 -11.03 9.83 0.75
C LYS A 218 -10.07 9.56 1.89
N ASP A 219 -10.50 9.71 3.15
CA ASP A 219 -9.68 9.48 4.34
C ASP A 219 -8.92 8.15 4.26
N GLN A 220 -7.59 8.26 4.21
CA GLN A 220 -6.67 7.13 4.10
C GLN A 220 -5.93 6.84 5.41
N SER A 221 -6.26 7.52 6.53
CA SER A 221 -5.58 7.32 7.81
C SER A 221 -5.61 5.85 8.25
N TYR A 222 -6.72 5.13 8.04
CA TYR A 222 -6.81 3.71 8.38
C TYR A 222 -5.80 2.84 7.63
N MET A 223 -5.52 3.12 6.35
CA MET A 223 -4.51 2.37 5.58
C MET A 223 -3.08 2.69 6.03
N LEU A 224 -2.91 3.78 6.77
CA LEU A 224 -1.65 4.25 7.34
C LEU A 224 -1.56 3.98 8.85
N ALA A 225 -2.53 3.27 9.44
CA ALA A 225 -2.64 3.14 10.89
C ALA A 225 -1.41 2.48 11.54
N THR A 226 -0.75 1.58 10.82
CA THR A 226 0.44 0.85 11.27
C THR A 226 1.74 1.48 10.78
N VAL A 227 1.71 2.70 10.24
CA VAL A 227 2.93 3.46 9.95
C VAL A 227 3.56 3.85 11.27
N ASP A 228 4.84 3.54 11.43
CA ASP A 228 5.63 3.92 12.60
C ASP A 228 5.68 5.45 12.73
N PRO A 229 5.22 6.02 13.86
CA PRO A 229 5.30 7.46 14.16
C PRO A 229 6.68 8.08 13.93
N ASP A 230 7.77 7.36 14.17
CA ASP A 230 9.13 7.87 14.03
C ASP A 230 9.44 8.24 12.57
N LEU A 231 8.81 7.56 11.61
CA LEU A 231 8.95 7.86 10.18
C LEU A 231 8.28 9.19 9.81
N LEU A 232 7.32 9.68 10.61
CA LEU A 232 6.57 10.91 10.35
C LEU A 232 7.39 12.18 10.58
N GLU A 233 8.59 12.08 11.14
CA GLU A 233 9.55 13.19 11.16
C GLU A 233 9.95 13.65 9.76
N ARG A 234 10.03 12.69 8.83
CA ARG A 234 10.50 12.90 7.46
C ARG A 234 9.43 12.74 6.39
N VAL A 235 8.18 12.46 6.78
CA VAL A 235 7.05 12.23 5.86
C VAL A 235 6.09 13.42 5.87
N ALA A 236 5.48 13.72 4.72
CA ALA A 236 4.34 14.63 4.64
C ALA A 236 3.25 14.13 3.70
N PHE A 237 2.02 14.60 3.97
CA PHE A 237 0.81 14.31 3.20
C PHE A 237 0.21 15.62 2.68
N PRO A 238 0.74 16.20 1.58
CA PRO A 238 0.33 17.52 1.10
C PRO A 238 -1.16 17.62 0.75
N LEU A 239 -1.84 16.49 0.49
CA LEU A 239 -3.26 16.47 0.13
C LEU A 239 -4.21 16.33 1.32
N GLY A 240 -3.69 16.15 2.54
CA GLY A 240 -4.50 15.90 3.73
C GLY A 240 -5.52 16.99 4.07
N GLY A 241 -5.25 18.23 3.65
CA GLY A 241 -6.10 19.40 3.85
C GLY A 241 -7.07 19.71 2.71
N GLN A 242 -7.17 18.86 1.69
CA GLN A 242 -7.93 19.14 0.48
C GLN A 242 -8.88 17.98 0.16
N ASP A 243 -10.00 18.29 -0.50
CA ASP A 243 -10.88 17.27 -1.06
C ASP A 243 -10.45 16.79 -2.46
N LYS A 244 -11.01 15.66 -2.88
CA LYS A 244 -10.65 15.07 -4.18
C LYS A 244 -10.96 15.98 -5.37
N ALA A 245 -12.04 16.74 -5.28
CA ALA A 245 -12.49 17.59 -6.38
C ALA A 245 -11.49 18.71 -6.62
N ALA A 246 -11.00 19.34 -5.55
CA ALA A 246 -10.00 20.38 -5.62
C ALA A 246 -8.64 19.83 -6.07
N THR A 247 -8.24 18.60 -5.70
CA THR A 247 -7.03 17.96 -6.25
C THR A 247 -7.15 17.76 -7.77
N ARG A 248 -8.31 17.34 -8.28
CA ARG A 248 -8.53 17.20 -9.73
C ARG A 248 -8.48 18.56 -10.44
N ALA A 249 -9.13 19.58 -9.87
CA ALA A 249 -9.11 20.92 -10.45
C ALA A 249 -7.69 21.50 -10.52
N GLU A 250 -6.86 21.24 -9.52
CA GLU A 250 -5.44 21.65 -9.52
C GLU A 250 -4.64 20.93 -10.61
N ALA A 251 -4.86 19.63 -10.80
CA ALA A 251 -4.24 18.88 -11.88
C ALA A 251 -4.66 19.38 -13.27
N GLU A 252 -5.95 19.67 -13.46
CA GLU A 252 -6.49 20.24 -14.70
C GLU A 252 -5.91 21.64 -14.99
N ALA A 253 -5.85 22.51 -13.96
CA ALA A 253 -5.29 23.85 -14.08
C ALA A 253 -3.79 23.83 -14.44
N ALA A 254 -3.06 22.82 -13.98
CA ALA A 254 -1.66 22.58 -14.33
C ALA A 254 -1.47 21.82 -15.66
N GLY A 255 -2.56 21.46 -16.37
CA GLY A 255 -2.48 20.76 -17.66
C GLY A 255 -1.95 19.33 -17.56
N LEU A 256 -2.15 18.66 -16.43
CA LEU A 256 -1.66 17.30 -16.22
C LEU A 256 -2.55 16.25 -16.91
N ASP A 257 -1.99 15.47 -17.82
CA ASP A 257 -2.68 14.40 -18.57
C ASP A 257 -3.34 13.33 -17.66
N VAL A 258 -2.86 13.20 -16.42
CA VAL A 258 -3.36 12.23 -15.44
C VAL A 258 -4.70 12.61 -14.80
N ALA A 259 -5.22 13.82 -15.03
CA ALA A 259 -6.46 14.31 -14.42
C ALA A 259 -7.68 13.40 -14.68
N GLY A 260 -7.73 12.73 -15.85
CA GLY A 260 -8.82 11.84 -16.25
C GLY A 260 -8.68 10.37 -15.81
N ARG A 261 -7.60 9.95 -15.15
CA ARG A 261 -7.39 8.54 -14.80
C ARG A 261 -8.27 8.10 -13.64
N ALA A 262 -8.86 6.90 -13.77
CA ALA A 262 -9.60 6.25 -12.70
C ALA A 262 -8.68 5.80 -11.56
N GLU A 263 -9.19 5.79 -10.34
CA GLU A 263 -8.43 5.39 -9.16
C GLU A 263 -8.36 3.86 -9.00
N SER A 264 -7.25 3.37 -8.44
CA SER A 264 -7.13 1.99 -7.97
C SER A 264 -7.74 1.87 -6.57
N GLN A 265 -8.73 1.00 -6.41
CA GLN A 265 -9.52 0.84 -5.17
C GLN A 265 -9.32 -0.53 -4.48
N GLU A 266 -8.50 -1.41 -5.07
CA GLU A 266 -8.24 -2.76 -4.56
C GLU A 266 -6.78 -2.98 -4.20
N ALA A 267 -6.49 -4.06 -3.46
CA ALA A 267 -5.12 -4.46 -3.19
C ALA A 267 -4.36 -4.61 -4.51
N CYS A 268 -3.21 -3.95 -4.63
CA CYS A 268 -2.57 -3.74 -5.92
C CYS A 268 -2.30 -5.05 -6.67
N PHE A 269 -1.85 -6.09 -5.98
CA PHE A 269 -1.52 -7.38 -6.59
C PHE A 269 -2.73 -8.24 -6.98
N LEU A 270 -3.96 -7.87 -6.57
CA LEU A 270 -5.18 -8.57 -6.99
C LEU A 270 -5.67 -8.11 -8.37
N ALA A 271 -5.25 -6.93 -8.82
CA ALA A 271 -5.56 -6.41 -10.15
C ALA A 271 -7.05 -6.37 -10.53
N GLY A 272 -7.94 -6.03 -9.59
CA GLY A 272 -9.39 -6.04 -9.86
C GLY A 272 -10.06 -7.41 -9.68
N GLY A 273 -9.29 -8.43 -9.27
CA GLY A 273 -9.73 -9.82 -9.17
C GLY A 273 -10.17 -10.23 -7.76
N ASP A 274 -11.01 -11.28 -7.69
CA ASP A 274 -11.39 -11.90 -6.42
C ASP A 274 -10.16 -12.54 -5.76
N TYR A 275 -9.93 -12.21 -4.48
CA TYR A 275 -8.88 -12.81 -3.66
C TYR A 275 -8.94 -14.34 -3.68
N ARG A 276 -10.13 -14.93 -3.84
CA ARG A 276 -10.29 -16.38 -3.87
C ARG A 276 -9.60 -17.00 -5.08
N THR A 277 -9.83 -16.43 -6.26
CA THR A 277 -9.18 -16.88 -7.49
C THR A 277 -7.68 -16.60 -7.44
N PHE A 278 -7.28 -15.49 -6.79
CA PHE A 278 -5.87 -15.22 -6.53
C PHE A 278 -5.21 -16.32 -5.68
N LEU A 279 -5.81 -16.69 -4.55
CA LEU A 279 -5.28 -17.74 -3.66
C LEU A 279 -5.16 -19.09 -4.40
N GLU A 280 -6.13 -19.45 -5.24
CA GLU A 280 -6.05 -20.66 -6.08
C GLU A 280 -4.84 -20.64 -7.02
N ARG A 281 -4.58 -19.51 -7.69
CA ARG A 281 -3.40 -19.34 -8.54
C ARG A 281 -2.08 -19.37 -7.76
N GLN A 282 -2.11 -18.95 -6.49
CA GLN A 282 -0.97 -19.05 -5.58
C GLN A 282 -0.82 -20.45 -4.93
N GLY A 283 -1.62 -21.44 -5.36
CA GLY A 283 -1.48 -22.83 -4.94
C GLY A 283 -2.32 -23.22 -3.72
N VAL A 284 -3.22 -22.35 -3.23
CA VAL A 284 -4.18 -22.73 -2.20
C VAL A 284 -5.30 -23.55 -2.84
N ALA A 285 -5.14 -24.87 -2.79
CA ALA A 285 -6.05 -25.80 -3.44
C ALA A 285 -7.45 -25.80 -2.79
N PRO A 286 -8.53 -25.86 -3.59
CA PRO A 286 -9.87 -26.12 -3.08
C PRO A 286 -9.92 -27.47 -2.36
N ARG A 287 -10.50 -27.49 -1.16
CA ARG A 287 -10.67 -28.70 -0.35
C ARG A 287 -12.08 -28.74 0.24
N PRO A 288 -12.91 -29.75 -0.10
CA PRO A 288 -14.25 -29.87 0.45
C PRO A 288 -14.25 -29.87 1.99
N GLY A 289 -15.10 -29.02 2.57
CA GLY A 289 -15.27 -28.85 4.01
C GLY A 289 -16.74 -28.70 4.40
N ALA A 290 -17.04 -28.88 5.68
CA ALA A 290 -18.41 -28.82 6.19
C ALA A 290 -18.79 -27.39 6.64
N ILE A 291 -20.00 -26.97 6.28
CA ILE A 291 -20.65 -25.81 6.87
C ILE A 291 -21.51 -26.30 8.02
N LEU A 292 -21.22 -25.85 9.24
CA LEU A 292 -21.86 -26.30 10.47
C LEU A 292 -22.71 -25.18 11.07
N ASP A 293 -23.80 -25.53 11.75
CA ASP A 293 -24.46 -24.59 12.67
C ASP A 293 -23.72 -24.51 14.02
N GLN A 294 -24.21 -23.66 14.92
CA GLN A 294 -23.64 -23.48 16.26
C GLN A 294 -23.71 -24.74 17.14
N GLY A 295 -24.62 -25.68 16.83
CA GLY A 295 -24.73 -26.98 17.50
C GLY A 295 -23.84 -28.06 16.89
N GLY A 296 -23.08 -27.74 15.84
CA GLY A 296 -22.21 -28.67 15.12
C GLY A 296 -22.92 -29.53 14.06
N ARG A 297 -24.18 -29.24 13.73
CA ARG A 297 -24.90 -29.95 12.67
C ARG A 297 -24.45 -29.46 11.30
N GLU A 298 -24.13 -30.38 10.40
CA GLU A 298 -23.82 -30.06 9.00
C GLU A 298 -25.06 -29.53 8.28
N LEU A 299 -24.94 -28.31 7.72
CA LEU A 299 -25.95 -27.63 6.91
C LEU A 299 -25.63 -27.68 5.42
N GLY A 300 -24.38 -27.94 5.06
CA GLY A 300 -23.90 -27.97 3.68
C GLY A 300 -22.39 -28.11 3.59
N ARG A 301 -21.85 -27.88 2.39
CA ARG A 301 -20.42 -28.04 2.10
C ARG A 301 -19.87 -26.85 1.31
N HIS A 302 -18.57 -26.66 1.42
CA HIS A 302 -17.82 -25.62 0.71
C HIS A 302 -16.51 -26.16 0.15
N ASP A 303 -15.89 -25.44 -0.78
CA ASP A 303 -14.66 -25.86 -1.47
C ASP A 303 -13.37 -25.33 -0.81
N GLY A 304 -13.38 -25.12 0.51
CA GLY A 304 -12.22 -24.63 1.28
C GLY A 304 -12.58 -23.50 2.24
N ALA A 305 -12.11 -23.59 3.49
CA ALA A 305 -12.49 -22.66 4.57
C ALA A 305 -11.96 -21.24 4.32
N TRP A 306 -10.78 -21.14 3.69
CA TRP A 306 -10.12 -19.88 3.27
C TRP A 306 -10.96 -19.00 2.33
N ARG A 307 -12.06 -19.52 1.75
CA ARG A 307 -13.00 -18.77 0.89
C ARG A 307 -13.98 -17.90 1.69
N PHE A 308 -13.94 -17.98 3.02
CA PHE A 308 -14.86 -17.31 3.93
C PHE A 308 -14.09 -16.45 4.92
N THR A 309 -14.74 -15.37 5.34
CA THR A 309 -14.26 -14.44 6.36
C THR A 309 -15.35 -14.30 7.42
N PRO A 310 -15.01 -14.18 8.73
CA PRO A 310 -15.99 -13.85 9.76
C PRO A 310 -16.86 -12.64 9.39
N GLY A 311 -18.18 -12.77 9.56
CA GLY A 311 -19.20 -11.81 9.13
C GLY A 311 -19.65 -11.96 7.67
N GLN A 312 -19.08 -12.86 6.87
CA GLN A 312 -19.50 -13.07 5.48
C GLN A 312 -20.88 -13.72 5.40
N ARG A 313 -21.79 -13.09 4.66
CA ARG A 313 -23.13 -13.63 4.34
C ARG A 313 -23.19 -14.34 2.98
N ARG A 314 -22.61 -13.71 1.95
CA ARG A 314 -22.71 -14.20 0.56
C ARG A 314 -21.82 -15.43 0.35
N GLY A 315 -22.24 -16.34 -0.53
CA GLY A 315 -21.45 -17.50 -0.92
C GLY A 315 -21.54 -18.72 0.01
N LEU A 316 -22.27 -18.64 1.13
CA LEU A 316 -22.47 -19.79 2.03
C LEU A 316 -23.31 -20.92 1.42
N ARG A 317 -24.23 -20.61 0.48
CA ARG A 317 -25.06 -21.58 -0.26
C ARG A 317 -25.81 -22.60 0.63
N VAL A 318 -26.15 -22.22 1.86
CA VAL A 318 -26.98 -23.01 2.78
C VAL A 318 -28.34 -22.35 3.00
N VAL A 319 -29.37 -23.16 3.21
CA VAL A 319 -30.72 -22.70 3.49
C VAL A 319 -30.92 -22.67 5.00
N GLY A 320 -31.37 -21.53 5.52
CA GLY A 320 -31.77 -21.34 6.91
C GLY A 320 -33.13 -20.67 6.98
N THR A 321 -33.79 -20.75 8.15
CA THR A 321 -35.05 -20.04 8.44
C THR A 321 -34.85 -18.53 8.51
N GLU A 322 -33.62 -18.08 8.69
CA GLU A 322 -33.19 -16.68 8.71
C GLU A 322 -31.83 -16.51 8.00
N PRO A 323 -31.40 -15.28 7.67
CA PRO A 323 -30.11 -15.05 7.05
C PRO A 323 -28.94 -15.50 7.94
N LEU A 324 -28.09 -16.38 7.40
CA LEU A 324 -26.91 -16.90 8.08
C LEU A 324 -25.62 -16.16 7.67
N TYR A 325 -24.68 -16.09 8.59
CA TYR A 325 -23.38 -15.46 8.46
C TYR A 325 -22.29 -16.41 8.96
N ALA A 326 -21.11 -16.36 8.35
CA ALA A 326 -19.93 -17.07 8.86
C ALA A 326 -19.52 -16.47 10.20
N LEU A 327 -19.71 -17.21 11.29
CA LEU A 327 -19.32 -16.81 12.64
C LEU A 327 -17.83 -17.06 12.85
N ARG A 328 -17.37 -18.26 12.46
CA ARG A 328 -15.99 -18.71 12.64
C ARG A 328 -15.54 -19.53 11.45
N VAL A 329 -14.28 -19.36 11.08
CA VAL A 329 -13.60 -20.13 10.04
C VAL A 329 -12.51 -20.95 10.71
N ASP A 330 -12.56 -22.27 10.53
CA ASP A 330 -11.61 -23.20 11.11
C ASP A 330 -10.84 -23.90 9.98
N SER A 331 -9.68 -23.36 9.63
CA SER A 331 -8.88 -23.89 8.52
C SER A 331 -8.26 -25.25 8.84
N ALA A 332 -7.96 -25.53 10.11
CA ALA A 332 -7.42 -26.82 10.54
C ALA A 332 -8.45 -27.94 10.36
N ALA A 333 -9.67 -27.74 10.88
CA ALA A 333 -10.79 -28.67 10.69
C ALA A 333 -11.41 -28.59 9.28
N ASN A 334 -11.07 -27.57 8.50
CA ASN A 334 -11.73 -27.21 7.23
C ASN A 334 -13.25 -27.06 7.39
N THR A 335 -13.68 -26.31 8.39
CA THR A 335 -15.10 -26.07 8.64
C THR A 335 -15.42 -24.59 8.74
N VAL A 336 -16.67 -24.25 8.43
CA VAL A 336 -17.20 -22.89 8.60
C VAL A 336 -18.43 -23.00 9.49
N VAL A 337 -18.39 -22.36 10.65
CA VAL A 337 -19.55 -22.28 11.55
C VAL A 337 -20.38 -21.08 11.15
N VAL A 338 -21.68 -21.29 10.96
CA VAL A 338 -22.63 -20.24 10.58
C VAL A 338 -23.74 -20.08 11.60
N GLY A 339 -24.29 -18.87 11.65
CA GLY A 339 -25.41 -18.55 12.54
C GLY A 339 -26.04 -17.20 12.21
N PRO A 340 -27.03 -16.78 12.98
CA PRO A 340 -27.73 -15.53 12.75
C PRO A 340 -26.83 -14.34 13.10
N ARG A 341 -27.14 -13.15 12.56
CA ARG A 341 -26.33 -11.93 12.79
C ARG A 341 -26.03 -11.63 14.27
N PRO A 342 -26.97 -11.78 15.22
CA PRO A 342 -26.68 -11.52 16.63
C PRO A 342 -25.56 -12.38 17.21
N ALA A 343 -25.30 -13.57 16.66
CA ALA A 343 -24.21 -14.44 17.10
C ALA A 343 -22.81 -13.97 16.65
N LEU A 344 -22.73 -12.90 15.82
CA LEU A 344 -21.47 -12.24 15.47
C LEU A 344 -21.08 -11.12 16.45
N ALA A 345 -21.96 -10.80 17.41
CA ALA A 345 -21.72 -9.73 18.37
C ALA A 345 -20.49 -10.07 19.22
N CYS A 346 -19.52 -9.16 19.24
CA CYS A 346 -18.35 -9.21 20.10
C CYS A 346 -18.16 -7.85 20.75
N THR A 347 -17.78 -7.84 22.02
CA THR A 347 -17.43 -6.61 22.75
C THR A 347 -15.99 -6.60 23.20
N ARG A 348 -15.31 -7.76 23.23
CA ARG A 348 -13.91 -7.82 23.63
C ARG A 348 -13.00 -8.16 22.46
N ILE A 349 -12.01 -7.31 22.19
CA ILE A 349 -11.05 -7.51 21.09
C ILE A 349 -9.64 -7.55 21.67
N GLU A 350 -8.86 -8.57 21.28
CA GLU A 350 -7.44 -8.68 21.60
C GLU A 350 -6.63 -8.23 20.38
N VAL A 351 -5.69 -7.30 20.59
CA VAL A 351 -4.90 -6.69 19.52
C VAL A 351 -3.42 -6.77 19.85
N GLU A 352 -2.65 -7.37 18.95
CA GLU A 352 -1.19 -7.33 18.95
C GLU A 352 -0.72 -6.05 18.25
N GLY A 353 -0.06 -5.15 18.97
CA GLY A 353 0.22 -3.83 18.43
C GLY A 353 0.85 -2.86 19.40
N THR A 354 0.62 -1.58 19.18
CA THR A 354 1.24 -0.51 19.98
C THR A 354 0.26 0.62 20.23
N ILE A 355 0.29 1.13 21.46
CA ILE A 355 -0.32 2.41 21.83
C ILE A 355 0.81 3.45 21.80
N HIS A 356 0.70 4.42 20.90
CA HIS A 356 1.69 5.48 20.71
C HIS A 356 1.50 6.61 21.73
N VAL A 357 0.25 6.93 22.05
CA VAL A 357 -0.11 7.91 23.09
C VAL A 357 -1.07 7.24 24.06
N PRO A 358 -0.75 7.22 25.38
CA PRO A 358 -1.62 6.59 26.38
C PRO A 358 -3.05 7.10 26.32
N VAL A 359 -4.00 6.17 26.32
CA VAL A 359 -5.43 6.48 26.23
C VAL A 359 -6.23 5.43 26.99
N GLU A 360 -7.24 5.87 27.75
CA GLU A 360 -8.18 4.96 28.44
C GLU A 360 -9.43 4.68 27.61
N HIS A 361 -9.84 5.63 26.76
CA HIS A 361 -11.01 5.51 25.89
C HIS A 361 -10.72 6.05 24.49
N ALA A 362 -11.03 5.27 23.46
CA ALA A 362 -10.80 5.65 22.07
C ALA A 362 -11.94 5.15 21.16
N HIS A 363 -11.98 5.67 19.93
CA HIS A 363 -12.84 5.14 18.88
C HIS A 363 -12.09 4.07 18.09
N ALA A 364 -12.45 2.81 18.29
CA ALA A 364 -11.82 1.66 17.63
C ALA A 364 -12.44 1.42 16.24
N LYS A 365 -11.63 1.57 15.19
CA LYS A 365 -12.00 1.20 13.83
C LYS A 365 -11.41 -0.17 13.50
N LEU A 366 -12.28 -1.17 13.36
CA LEU A 366 -11.89 -2.59 13.23
C LEU A 366 -11.85 -3.07 11.77
N ARG A 367 -12.40 -2.27 10.84
CA ARG A 367 -12.36 -2.50 9.39
C ARG A 367 -12.34 -1.17 8.64
N TYR A 368 -11.78 -1.15 7.42
CA TYR A 368 -11.64 0.09 6.64
C TYR A 368 -12.96 0.85 6.42
N ARG A 369 -14.04 0.12 6.10
CA ARG A 369 -15.38 0.70 5.84
C ARG A 369 -16.35 0.54 7.00
N SER A 370 -15.87 0.23 8.21
CA SER A 370 -16.73 0.26 9.40
C SER A 370 -16.71 1.65 10.01
N GLU A 371 -17.82 2.00 10.66
CA GLU A 371 -17.81 3.08 11.63
C GLU A 371 -16.90 2.68 12.80
N PRO A 372 -16.17 3.64 13.38
CA PRO A 372 -15.47 3.43 14.65
C PRO A 372 -16.48 3.19 15.78
N VAL A 373 -16.12 2.33 16.73
CA VAL A 373 -16.92 2.04 17.92
C VAL A 373 -16.19 2.58 19.15
N PRO A 374 -16.84 3.35 20.04
CA PRO A 374 -16.25 3.73 21.32
C PRO A 374 -15.84 2.50 22.12
N ALA A 375 -14.66 2.56 22.73
CA ALA A 375 -14.09 1.44 23.47
C ALA A 375 -13.22 1.94 24.62
N SER A 376 -13.23 1.21 25.73
CA SER A 376 -12.16 1.30 26.72
C SER A 376 -10.93 0.51 26.26
N VAL A 377 -9.75 1.03 26.54
CA VAL A 377 -8.46 0.51 26.07
C VAL A 377 -7.63 0.08 27.26
N ARG A 378 -7.19 -1.18 27.27
CA ARG A 378 -6.31 -1.72 28.31
C ARG A 378 -5.01 -2.22 27.69
N PRO A 379 -3.86 -1.59 27.98
CA PRO A 379 -2.57 -2.08 27.51
C PRO A 379 -2.27 -3.50 28.00
N THR A 380 -1.54 -4.26 27.18
CA THR A 380 -0.97 -5.58 27.50
C THR A 380 0.52 -5.60 27.13
N ASP A 381 1.21 -6.69 27.42
CA ASP A 381 2.64 -6.82 27.13
C ASP A 381 2.94 -6.75 25.61
N ASP A 382 2.04 -7.32 24.79
CA ASP A 382 2.21 -7.44 23.32
C ASP A 382 1.25 -6.53 22.53
N GLY A 383 0.51 -5.65 23.21
CA GLY A 383 -0.43 -4.73 22.55
C GLY A 383 -1.49 -4.18 23.49
N PHE A 384 -2.76 -4.43 23.17
CA PHE A 384 -3.88 -3.94 23.96
C PHE A 384 -5.16 -4.76 23.78
N GLU A 385 -6.03 -4.67 24.77
CA GLU A 385 -7.40 -5.17 24.73
C GLU A 385 -8.39 -4.02 24.65
N LEU A 386 -9.48 -4.26 23.93
CA LEU A 386 -10.60 -3.33 23.80
C LEU A 386 -11.84 -3.95 24.43
N GLU A 387 -12.55 -3.18 25.24
CA GLU A 387 -13.95 -3.44 25.59
C GLU A 387 -14.81 -2.38 24.91
N LEU A 388 -15.62 -2.79 23.94
CA LEU A 388 -16.47 -1.94 23.11
C LEU A 388 -17.76 -1.57 23.84
N ASP A 389 -18.16 -0.30 23.75
CA ASP A 389 -19.41 0.19 24.35
C ASP A 389 -20.65 -0.40 23.66
N GLU A 390 -20.50 -0.76 22.37
CA GLU A 390 -21.51 -1.42 21.56
C GLU A 390 -20.91 -2.64 20.84
N PRO A 391 -21.70 -3.70 20.59
CA PRO A 391 -21.19 -4.89 19.93
C PRO A 391 -20.77 -4.60 18.48
N ALA A 392 -19.55 -4.96 18.13
CA ALA A 392 -19.11 -5.05 16.75
C ALA A 392 -19.55 -6.39 16.14
N PHE A 393 -19.81 -6.39 14.83
CA PHE A 393 -20.29 -7.59 14.13
C PHE A 393 -19.30 -8.05 13.08
N GLY A 394 -18.90 -9.32 13.20
CA GLY A 394 -17.97 -9.95 12.29
C GLY A 394 -16.61 -9.28 12.39
N VAL A 395 -16.01 -9.24 13.56
CA VAL A 395 -14.59 -8.89 13.68
C VAL A 395 -13.77 -10.11 13.26
N ALA A 396 -12.72 -9.91 12.46
CA ALA A 396 -11.94 -11.01 11.89
C ALA A 396 -10.48 -10.90 12.31
N PRO A 397 -9.91 -11.95 12.93
CA PRO A 397 -8.48 -12.03 13.18
C PRO A 397 -7.65 -11.82 11.91
N GLY A 398 -6.53 -11.09 12.04
CA GLY A 398 -5.69 -10.65 10.92
C GLY A 398 -6.08 -9.29 10.30
N GLN A 399 -7.27 -8.76 10.62
CA GLN A 399 -7.58 -7.35 10.31
C GLN A 399 -6.84 -6.42 11.28
N VAL A 400 -6.88 -5.11 11.00
CA VAL A 400 -6.24 -4.09 11.83
C VAL A 400 -7.28 -3.38 12.68
N ALA A 401 -6.99 -3.21 13.97
CA ALA A 401 -7.67 -2.27 14.84
C ALA A 401 -6.87 -0.96 14.87
N ALA A 402 -7.54 0.16 14.59
CA ALA A 402 -6.96 1.50 14.71
C ALA A 402 -7.74 2.30 15.76
N LEU A 403 -7.03 2.85 16.75
CA LEU A 403 -7.58 3.64 17.84
C LEU A 403 -7.52 5.12 17.49
N TYR A 404 -8.68 5.75 17.38
CA TYR A 404 -8.77 7.17 17.14
C TYR A 404 -9.09 7.90 18.44
N ASP A 405 -8.26 8.87 18.80
CA ASP A 405 -8.64 9.95 19.72
C ASP A 405 -8.89 11.21 18.89
N ALA A 406 -10.15 11.68 18.92
CA ALA A 406 -10.68 12.62 17.95
C ALA A 406 -10.35 12.22 16.49
N ASP A 407 -9.40 12.91 15.87
CA ASP A 407 -8.96 12.70 14.50
C ASP A 407 -7.62 11.95 14.37
N ALA A 408 -6.88 11.74 15.46
CA ALA A 408 -5.53 11.18 15.48
C ALA A 408 -5.53 9.69 15.81
N ILE A 409 -4.65 8.92 15.16
CA ILE A 409 -4.41 7.51 15.46
C ILE A 409 -3.42 7.43 16.63
N VAL A 410 -3.94 7.09 17.81
CA VAL A 410 -3.15 7.01 19.05
C VAL A 410 -2.63 5.60 19.33
N GLY A 411 -3.10 4.60 18.57
CA GLY A 411 -2.60 3.24 18.62
C GLY A 411 -3.18 2.39 17.50
N SER A 412 -2.49 1.31 17.15
CA SER A 412 -2.98 0.35 16.17
C SER A 412 -2.31 -1.02 16.33
N GLY A 413 -2.92 -2.03 15.70
CA GLY A 413 -2.37 -3.37 15.71
C GLY A 413 -3.21 -4.37 14.94
N VAL A 414 -2.74 -5.61 14.89
CA VAL A 414 -3.43 -6.73 14.26
C VAL A 414 -4.36 -7.37 15.28
N ILE A 415 -5.61 -7.58 14.89
CA ILE A 415 -6.61 -8.27 15.71
C ILE A 415 -6.20 -9.74 15.81
N ALA A 416 -5.90 -10.20 17.03
CA ALA A 416 -5.55 -11.59 17.32
C ALA A 416 -6.80 -12.41 17.63
N ALA A 417 -7.72 -11.87 18.42
CA ALA A 417 -8.97 -12.51 18.80
C ALA A 417 -10.12 -11.51 18.98
N ALA A 418 -11.35 -12.01 18.89
CA ALA A 418 -12.57 -11.26 19.15
C ALA A 418 -13.59 -12.17 19.85
N GLY A 419 -14.20 -11.68 20.93
CA GLY A 419 -15.06 -12.42 21.85
C GLY A 419 -16.27 -11.64 22.35
#